data_AF-A0A8S3JFC4-F1
#
_entry.id   AF-A0A8S3JFC4-F1
#
_cell.length_a   1.000
_cell.length_b   1.000
_cell.length_c   1.000
_cell.angle_alpha   90.00
_cell.angle_beta   90.00
_cell.angle_gamma   90.00
#
_symmetry.space_group_name_H-M   'P 1'
#
loop_
_entity.id
_entity.type
_entity.pdbx_description
1 polymer ?
#
loop_
_entity_poly.entity_id
_entity_poly.type
_entity_poly.pdbx_seq_one_letter_code
_entity_poly.pdbx_strand_id
1 'polypeptide(L)'
;LSEIKDDAAEFSSDHTYSHTNDMLRVFHSAFGLKQFRSNQLEAVNAAILKYDCFVLMPTGGGKSLCYQLPAVLDNGVTFVISPLRSLIFDQKQKLTSLGIHCGALTSDVSQREVDEVYRELYKHTPGLKIVYITPEKVAKSDQLAQLLKNLYERKLLARFVIDECHCVSEWGMFSIFFCI
;
A
#
# COMPACT_ATOMS: atom_id res chain seq x y z
N LEU A 1 -22.17 -10.14 0.59
CA LEU A 1 -21.30 -10.58 -0.52
C LEU A 1 -22.05 -10.71 -1.85
N SER A 2 -23.39 -10.87 -1.86
CA SER A 2 -24.18 -11.06 -3.10
C SER A 2 -24.38 -9.82 -3.98
N GLU A 3 -23.83 -8.66 -3.61
CA GLU A 3 -23.93 -7.40 -4.38
C GLU A 3 -22.58 -6.76 -4.70
N ILE A 4 -21.45 -7.42 -4.39
CA ILE A 4 -20.15 -6.93 -4.85
C ILE A 4 -20.02 -7.33 -6.32
N LYS A 5 -20.18 -6.35 -7.21
CA LYS A 5 -19.98 -6.52 -8.65
C LYS A 5 -18.47 -6.69 -8.90
N ASP A 6 -18.10 -7.74 -9.62
CA ASP A 6 -16.73 -7.93 -10.07
C ASP A 6 -16.52 -7.12 -11.35
N ASP A 7 -15.88 -5.97 -11.20
CA ASP A 7 -15.55 -5.04 -12.27
C ASP A 7 -14.10 -5.18 -12.75
N ALA A 8 -13.37 -6.24 -12.33
CA ALA A 8 -11.95 -6.42 -12.65
C ALA A 8 -11.68 -6.44 -14.16
N ALA A 9 -12.63 -6.96 -14.95
CA ALA A 9 -12.52 -7.03 -16.41
C ALA A 9 -12.36 -5.65 -17.08
N GLU A 10 -12.82 -4.55 -16.45
CA GLU A 10 -12.64 -3.19 -16.95
C GLU A 10 -11.17 -2.74 -16.93
N PHE A 11 -10.35 -3.40 -16.11
CA PHE A 11 -8.94 -3.07 -15.87
C PHE A 11 -7.95 -4.08 -16.50
N SER A 12 -8.45 -4.95 -17.39
CA SER A 12 -7.67 -6.00 -18.03
C SER A 12 -6.61 -5.46 -19.01
N SER A 13 -5.71 -6.35 -19.43
CA SER A 13 -4.62 -6.07 -20.38
C SER A 13 -5.08 -5.60 -21.77
N ASP A 14 -6.36 -5.70 -22.10
CA ASP A 14 -6.89 -5.28 -23.40
C ASP A 14 -6.84 -3.75 -23.57
N HIS A 15 -6.69 -3.02 -22.46
CA HIS A 15 -6.52 -1.58 -22.43
C HIS A 15 -5.04 -1.19 -22.36
N THR A 16 -4.55 -0.49 -23.37
CA THR A 16 -3.19 0.08 -23.33
C THR A 16 -3.21 1.37 -22.53
N TYR A 17 -3.03 1.28 -21.22
CA TYR A 17 -2.92 2.47 -20.37
C TYR A 17 -1.58 3.21 -20.58
N SER A 18 -1.57 4.51 -20.33
CA SER A 18 -0.36 5.35 -20.43
C SER A 18 0.73 4.94 -19.44
N HIS A 19 0.36 4.41 -18.27
CA HIS A 19 1.27 3.95 -17.22
C HIS A 19 1.85 2.55 -17.44
N THR A 20 1.39 1.79 -18.45
CA THR A 20 1.74 0.37 -18.64
C THR A 20 3.25 0.14 -18.73
N ASN A 21 3.98 0.97 -19.50
CA ASN A 21 5.42 0.80 -19.69
C ASN A 21 6.21 1.02 -18.40
N ASP A 22 5.87 2.07 -17.64
CA ASP A 22 6.53 2.35 -16.36
C ASP A 22 6.19 1.31 -15.31
N MET A 23 4.94 0.87 -15.26
CA MET A 23 4.49 -0.21 -14.39
C MET A 23 5.26 -1.50 -14.66
N LEU A 24 5.35 -1.94 -15.92
CA LEU A 24 6.11 -3.14 -16.30
C LEU A 24 7.60 -2.99 -15.99
N ARG A 25 8.19 -1.81 -16.24
CA ARG A 25 9.58 -1.53 -15.89
C ARG A 25 9.82 -1.74 -14.41
N VAL A 26 9.03 -1.12 -13.52
CA VAL A 26 9.16 -1.26 -12.07
C VAL A 26 8.87 -2.70 -11.63
N PHE A 27 7.85 -3.34 -12.19
CA PHE A 27 7.49 -4.72 -11.90
C PHE A 27 8.64 -5.70 -12.18
N HIS A 28 9.33 -5.54 -13.31
CA HIS A 28 10.48 -6.38 -13.66
C HIS A 28 11.75 -5.97 -12.91
N SER A 29 12.09 -4.68 -12.85
CA SER A 29 13.39 -4.25 -12.33
C SER A 29 13.44 -4.14 -10.82
N ALA A 30 12.41 -3.57 -10.19
CA ALA A 30 12.40 -3.34 -8.73
C ALA A 30 11.88 -4.58 -7.98
N PHE A 31 10.87 -5.26 -8.51
CA PHE A 31 10.29 -6.45 -7.86
C PHE A 31 10.86 -7.78 -8.37
N GLY A 32 11.59 -7.79 -9.49
CA GLY A 32 12.20 -9.02 -10.03
C GLY A 32 11.19 -10.04 -10.55
N LEU A 33 9.94 -9.63 -10.79
CA LEU A 33 8.86 -10.53 -11.18
C LEU A 33 8.75 -10.62 -12.71
N LYS A 34 8.31 -11.77 -13.23
CA LYS A 34 8.22 -12.01 -14.68
C LYS A 34 6.81 -11.90 -15.23
N GLN A 35 5.80 -12.28 -14.44
CA GLN A 35 4.40 -12.33 -14.88
C GLN A 35 3.50 -12.02 -13.69
N PHE A 36 2.43 -11.27 -13.93
CA PHE A 36 1.38 -11.06 -12.95
C PHE A 36 0.63 -12.38 -12.70
N ARG A 37 0.19 -12.57 -11.46
CA ARG A 37 -0.77 -13.62 -11.12
C ARG A 37 -2.18 -13.15 -11.42
N SER A 38 -3.13 -14.07 -11.41
CA SER A 38 -4.55 -13.78 -11.63
C SER A 38 -5.03 -12.60 -10.78
N ASN A 39 -5.75 -11.67 -11.42
CA ASN A 39 -6.36 -10.47 -10.83
C ASN A 39 -5.38 -9.42 -10.27
N GLN A 40 -4.06 -9.63 -10.36
CA GLN A 40 -3.10 -8.63 -9.88
C GLN A 40 -2.99 -7.43 -10.80
N LEU A 41 -2.99 -7.65 -12.12
CA LEU A 41 -2.81 -6.58 -13.09
C LEU A 41 -3.98 -5.61 -13.04
N GLU A 42 -5.19 -6.16 -12.98
CA GLU A 42 -6.46 -5.44 -12.88
C GLU A 42 -6.47 -4.58 -11.62
N ALA A 43 -6.13 -5.16 -10.46
CA ALA A 43 -6.05 -4.44 -9.20
C ALA A 43 -4.99 -3.33 -9.21
N VAL A 44 -3.80 -3.60 -9.79
CA VAL A 44 -2.73 -2.60 -9.92
C VAL A 44 -3.17 -1.46 -10.83
N ASN A 45 -3.78 -1.75 -11.98
CA ASN A 45 -4.27 -0.74 -12.92
C ASN A 45 -5.31 0.16 -12.25
N ALA A 46 -6.31 -0.42 -11.59
CA ALA A 46 -7.33 0.34 -10.86
C ALA A 46 -6.70 1.25 -9.78
N ALA A 47 -5.72 0.73 -9.02
CA ALA A 47 -5.02 1.48 -7.97
C ALA A 47 -4.10 2.60 -8.51
N ILE A 48 -3.49 2.43 -9.69
CA ILE A 48 -2.72 3.48 -10.37
C ILE A 48 -3.66 4.57 -10.88
N LEU A 49 -4.80 4.17 -11.44
CA LEU A 49 -5.85 5.07 -11.94
C LEU A 49 -6.65 5.77 -10.82
N LYS A 50 -6.33 5.49 -9.54
CA LYS A 50 -6.94 6.12 -8.35
C LYS A 50 -8.41 5.75 -8.14
N TYR A 51 -8.81 4.55 -8.57
CA TYR A 51 -10.10 3.98 -8.17
C TYR A 51 -10.00 3.34 -6.78
N ASP A 52 -11.09 3.43 -6.03
CA ASP A 52 -11.25 2.68 -4.79
C ASP A 52 -11.33 1.18 -5.13
N CYS A 53 -10.46 0.38 -4.50
CA CYS A 53 -10.32 -1.03 -4.83
C CYS A 53 -10.61 -1.91 -3.63
N PHE A 54 -11.48 -2.89 -3.83
CA PHE A 54 -11.70 -3.99 -2.89
C PHE A 54 -11.12 -5.27 -3.47
N VAL A 55 -9.99 -5.73 -2.93
CA VAL A 55 -9.25 -6.86 -3.50
C VAL A 55 -9.42 -8.09 -2.61
N LEU A 56 -10.11 -9.09 -3.15
CA LEU A 56 -10.29 -10.39 -2.52
C LEU A 56 -9.39 -11.43 -3.20
N MET A 57 -8.33 -11.86 -2.51
CA MET A 57 -7.43 -12.91 -3.00
C MET A 57 -7.05 -13.87 -1.87
N PRO A 58 -6.78 -15.16 -2.16
CA PRO A 58 -6.33 -16.11 -1.15
C PRO A 58 -4.98 -15.71 -0.53
N THR A 59 -4.68 -16.24 0.65
CA THR A 59 -3.36 -16.10 1.29
C THR A 59 -2.27 -16.63 0.35
N GLY A 60 -1.16 -15.91 0.25
CA GLY A 60 -0.12 -16.22 -0.72
C GLY A 60 -0.45 -15.87 -2.17
N GLY A 61 -1.65 -15.36 -2.48
CA GLY A 61 -2.06 -14.93 -3.83
C GLY A 61 -1.28 -13.73 -4.38
N GLY A 62 -0.51 -13.03 -3.54
CA GLY A 62 0.33 -11.90 -3.96
C GLY A 62 -0.32 -10.53 -3.80
N LYS A 63 -1.30 -10.40 -2.89
CA LYS A 63 -2.01 -9.16 -2.56
C LYS A 63 -1.10 -7.95 -2.33
N SER A 64 0.04 -8.16 -1.67
CA SER A 64 0.95 -7.06 -1.33
C SER A 64 1.44 -6.29 -2.54
N LEU A 65 1.65 -6.99 -3.67
CA LEU A 65 2.08 -6.35 -4.90
C LEU A 65 1.05 -5.33 -5.41
N CYS A 66 -0.25 -5.61 -5.22
CA CYS A 66 -1.35 -4.80 -5.75
C CYS A 66 -1.33 -3.37 -5.21
N TYR A 67 -0.75 -3.13 -4.03
CA TYR A 67 -0.55 -1.79 -3.49
C TYR A 67 0.93 -1.35 -3.49
N GLN A 68 1.88 -2.28 -3.38
CA GLN A 68 3.31 -1.95 -3.36
C GLN A 68 3.78 -1.39 -4.70
N LEU A 69 3.32 -1.98 -5.82
CA LEU A 69 3.72 -1.53 -7.15
C LEU A 69 3.18 -0.12 -7.46
N PRO A 70 1.88 0.18 -7.26
CA PRO A 70 1.38 1.56 -7.38
C PRO A 70 2.08 2.56 -6.46
N ALA A 71 2.44 2.15 -5.23
CA ALA A 71 3.12 3.03 -4.28
C ALA A 71 4.52 3.46 -4.77
N VAL A 72 5.23 2.60 -5.49
CA VAL A 72 6.55 2.93 -6.05
C VAL A 72 6.42 3.88 -7.24
N LEU A 73 5.37 3.73 -8.04
CA LEU A 73 5.10 4.55 -9.23
C LEU A 73 4.61 5.96 -8.89
N ASP A 74 3.95 6.12 -7.74
CA ASP A 74 3.43 7.42 -7.34
C ASP A 74 4.50 8.42 -6.87
N ASN A 75 4.17 9.69 -7.02
CA ASN A 75 4.95 10.82 -6.51
C ASN A 75 4.78 11.07 -5.01
N GLY A 76 3.89 10.33 -4.33
CA GLY A 76 3.58 10.48 -2.92
C GLY A 76 3.89 9.24 -2.08
N VAL A 77 3.40 9.26 -0.84
CA VAL A 77 3.57 8.22 0.17
C VAL A 77 2.26 7.44 0.32
N THR A 78 2.35 6.11 0.26
CA THR A 78 1.25 5.20 0.54
C THR A 78 1.28 4.78 2.01
N PHE A 79 0.17 4.92 2.72
CA PHE A 79 0.04 4.49 4.11
C PHE A 79 -0.70 3.15 4.20
N VAL A 80 -0.03 2.15 4.80
CA VAL A 80 -0.54 0.78 4.94
C VAL A 80 -0.93 0.52 6.37
N ILE A 81 -2.23 0.42 6.64
CA ILE A 81 -2.79 0.09 7.94
C ILE A 81 -2.84 -1.43 8.03
N SER A 82 -2.10 -2.02 8.98
CA SER A 82 -2.09 -3.47 9.19
C SER A 82 -2.19 -3.80 10.68
N PRO A 83 -3.05 -4.76 11.08
CA PRO A 83 -3.23 -5.12 12.49
C PRO A 83 -2.08 -5.96 13.04
N LEU A 84 -1.36 -6.69 12.17
CA LEU A 84 -0.32 -7.64 12.59
C LEU A 84 1.08 -7.04 12.44
N ARG A 85 1.72 -6.76 13.57
CA ARG A 85 3.08 -6.21 13.63
C ARG A 85 4.14 -7.12 13.01
N SER A 86 4.01 -8.44 13.17
CA SER A 86 4.88 -9.42 12.53
C SER A 86 4.82 -9.31 11.01
N LEU A 87 3.62 -9.15 10.45
CA LEU A 87 3.42 -8.97 9.01
C LEU A 87 4.04 -7.65 8.53
N ILE A 88 3.90 -6.56 9.30
CA ILE A 88 4.57 -5.28 9.00
C ILE A 88 6.09 -5.47 8.92
N PHE A 89 6.68 -6.18 9.88
CA PHE A 89 8.12 -6.44 9.92
C PHE A 89 8.59 -7.20 8.66
N ASP A 90 7.92 -8.31 8.32
CA ASP A 90 8.26 -9.13 7.16
C ASP A 90 8.16 -8.34 5.84
N GLN A 91 7.09 -7.52 5.70
CA GLN A 91 6.89 -6.70 4.51
C GLN A 91 7.93 -5.58 4.40
N LYS A 92 8.26 -4.91 5.50
CA LYS A 92 9.31 -3.88 5.55
C LYS A 92 10.66 -4.49 5.17
N GLN A 93 11.01 -5.65 5.73
CA GLN A 93 12.27 -6.32 5.41
C GLN A 93 12.37 -6.70 3.93
N LYS A 94 11.28 -7.23 3.37
CA LYS A 94 11.19 -7.57 1.94
C LYS A 94 11.33 -6.35 1.04
N LEU A 95 10.65 -5.24 1.34
CA LEU A 95 10.76 -4.01 0.54
C LEU A 95 12.17 -3.41 0.63
N THR A 96 12.76 -3.42 1.83
CA THR A 96 14.12 -2.92 2.05
C THR A 96 15.15 -3.73 1.27
N SER A 97 15.01 -5.06 1.19
CA SER A 97 15.91 -5.91 0.39
C SER A 97 15.79 -5.70 -1.12
N LEU A 98 14.66 -5.16 -1.58
CA LEU A 98 14.44 -4.70 -2.96
C LEU A 98 14.93 -3.25 -3.20
N GLY A 99 15.53 -2.61 -2.19
CA GLY A 99 15.95 -1.21 -2.27
C GLY A 99 14.79 -0.20 -2.24
N ILE A 100 13.58 -0.63 -1.89
CA ILE A 100 12.40 0.24 -1.80
C ILE A 100 12.36 0.85 -0.40
N HIS A 101 12.46 2.18 -0.34
CA HIS A 101 12.43 2.93 0.92
C HIS A 101 11.03 2.84 1.56
N CYS A 102 10.97 2.22 2.72
CA CYS A 102 9.75 2.08 3.51
C CYS A 102 10.00 2.31 5.00
N GLY A 103 8.95 2.78 5.69
CA GLY A 103 8.97 3.09 7.12
C GLY A 103 7.88 2.35 7.87
N ALA A 104 7.97 2.35 9.20
CA ALA A 104 6.92 1.80 10.06
C ALA A 104 6.72 2.72 11.27
N LEU A 105 5.47 3.00 11.63
CA LEU A 105 5.07 3.74 12.83
C LEU A 105 4.24 2.81 13.73
N THR A 106 4.88 1.81 14.31
CA THR A 106 4.29 0.88 15.28
C THR A 106 4.80 1.19 16.69
N SER A 107 4.35 0.48 17.72
CA SER A 107 4.90 0.68 19.08
C SER A 107 6.15 -0.18 19.38
N ASP A 108 6.56 -1.04 18.45
CA ASP A 108 7.71 -1.95 18.63
C ASP A 108 9.02 -1.37 18.07
N VAL A 109 8.91 -0.31 17.26
CA VAL A 109 10.06 0.46 16.77
C VAL A 109 10.51 1.46 17.83
N SER A 110 11.82 1.71 17.86
CA SER A 110 12.41 2.66 18.79
C SER A 110 11.89 4.07 18.51
N GLN A 111 11.82 4.91 19.54
CA GLN A 111 11.41 6.31 19.37
C GLN A 111 12.31 7.05 18.35
N ARG A 112 13.60 6.72 18.29
CA ARG A 112 14.54 7.28 17.32
C ARG A 112 14.14 6.96 15.88
N GLU A 113 13.80 5.71 15.58
CA GLU A 113 13.33 5.32 14.24
C GLU A 113 12.01 5.99 13.89
N VAL A 114 11.10 6.10 14.85
CA VAL A 114 9.82 6.82 14.67
C VAL A 114 10.09 8.29 14.32
N ASP A 115 10.99 8.95 15.05
CA ASP A 115 11.36 10.35 14.81
C ASP A 115 12.04 10.54 13.44
N GLU A 116 12.85 9.58 13.00
CA GLU A 116 13.47 9.56 11.67
C GLU A 116 12.43 9.44 10.56
N VAL A 117 11.44 8.54 10.71
CA VAL A 117 10.32 8.41 9.75
C VAL A 117 9.53 9.72 9.66
N TYR A 118 9.17 10.33 10.79
CA TYR A 118 8.49 11.62 10.78
C TYR A 118 9.32 12.70 10.08
N ARG A 119 10.61 12.81 10.42
CA ARG A 119 11.52 13.78 9.81
C ARG A 119 11.62 13.61 8.30
N GLU A 120 11.69 12.38 7.82
CA GLU A 120 11.71 12.05 6.40
C GLU A 120 10.41 12.48 5.69
N LEU A 121 9.25 12.25 6.30
CA LEU A 121 7.95 12.60 5.73
C LEU A 121 7.67 14.11 5.72
N TYR A 122 8.29 14.87 6.62
CA TYR A 122 8.22 16.34 6.63
C TYR A 122 9.12 17.02 5.58
N LYS A 123 10.08 16.31 4.96
CA LYS A 123 10.89 16.87 3.86
C LYS A 123 10.02 17.21 2.66
N HIS A 124 10.35 18.27 1.92
CA HIS A 124 9.62 18.71 0.72
C HIS A 124 9.35 17.58 -0.29
N THR A 125 10.31 16.68 -0.47
CA THR A 125 10.19 15.47 -1.29
C THR A 125 10.60 14.26 -0.45
N PRO A 126 9.64 13.56 0.19
CA PRO A 126 9.93 12.38 0.98
C PRO A 126 10.51 11.26 0.11
N GLY A 127 11.58 10.59 0.58
CA GLY A 127 12.12 9.41 -0.09
C GLY A 127 11.32 8.13 0.16
N LEU A 128 10.46 8.12 1.19
CA LEU A 128 9.65 6.97 1.57
C LEU A 128 8.48 6.77 0.60
N LYS A 129 8.33 5.56 0.07
CA LYS A 129 7.19 5.19 -0.79
C LYS A 129 6.04 4.59 0.01
N ILE A 130 6.36 3.84 1.07
CA ILE A 130 5.39 3.10 1.87
C ILE A 130 5.66 3.32 3.35
N VAL A 131 4.61 3.62 4.13
CA VAL A 131 4.67 3.70 5.59
C VAL A 131 3.62 2.77 6.19
N TYR A 132 4.08 1.78 6.94
CA TYR A 132 3.21 0.86 7.66
C TYR A 132 2.80 1.46 9.01
N ILE A 133 1.52 1.40 9.35
CA ILE A 133 0.94 1.95 10.58
C ILE A 133 -0.02 0.93 11.20
N THR A 134 -0.17 0.93 12.51
CA THR A 134 -1.19 0.11 13.18
C THR A 134 -2.49 0.89 13.36
N PRO A 135 -3.66 0.23 13.45
CA PRO A 135 -4.94 0.91 13.68
C PRO A 135 -4.95 1.77 14.96
N GLU A 136 -4.29 1.33 16.03
CA GLU A 136 -4.24 2.08 17.28
C GLU A 136 -3.46 3.39 17.12
N LYS A 137 -2.43 3.40 16.27
CA LYS A 137 -1.66 4.61 15.97
C LYS A 137 -2.52 5.62 15.21
N VAL A 138 -3.32 5.16 14.26
CA VAL A 138 -4.29 5.99 13.53
C VAL A 138 -5.30 6.62 14.47
N ALA A 139 -5.84 5.84 15.41
CA ALA A 139 -6.89 6.32 16.32
C ALA A 139 -6.39 7.28 17.42
N LYS A 140 -5.14 7.13 17.87
CA LYS A 140 -4.65 7.80 19.09
C LYS A 140 -3.59 8.88 18.87
N SER A 141 -3.02 8.99 17.67
CA SER A 141 -1.84 9.84 17.45
C SER A 141 -2.19 11.16 16.74
N ASP A 142 -2.28 12.25 17.50
CA ASP A 142 -2.47 13.60 16.95
C ASP A 142 -1.32 14.01 16.00
N GLN A 143 -0.09 13.59 16.33
CA GLN A 143 1.09 13.83 15.48
C GLN A 143 0.94 13.18 14.11
N LEU A 144 0.38 11.97 14.04
CA LEU A 144 0.11 11.30 12.76
C LEU A 144 -0.99 12.03 11.99
N ALA A 145 -2.06 12.46 12.65
CA ALA A 145 -3.13 13.22 12.03
C ALA A 145 -2.62 14.54 11.41
N GLN A 146 -1.76 15.27 12.14
CA GLN A 146 -1.10 16.49 11.64
C GLN A 146 -0.19 16.21 10.45
N LEU A 147 0.59 15.11 10.49
CA LEU A 147 1.45 14.71 9.39
C LEU A 147 0.63 14.38 8.12
N LEU A 148 -0.44 13.59 8.26
CA LEU A 148 -1.30 13.22 7.14
C LEU A 148 -1.95 14.45 6.51
N LYS A 149 -2.42 15.40 7.33
CA LYS A 149 -2.93 16.69 6.85
C LYS A 149 -1.86 17.46 6.07
N ASN A 150 -0.63 17.55 6.59
CA ASN A 150 0.48 18.20 5.89
C ASN A 150 0.78 17.55 4.53
N LEU A 151 0.87 16.22 4.47
CA LEU A 151 1.10 15.49 3.23
C LEU A 151 -0.04 15.68 2.22
N TYR A 152 -1.29 15.70 2.69
CA TYR A 152 -2.45 15.97 1.85
C TYR A 152 -2.42 17.38 1.25
N GLU A 153 -2.17 18.42 2.05
CA GLU A 153 -2.04 19.81 1.59
C GLU A 153 -0.93 19.97 0.53
N ARG A 154 0.14 19.18 0.66
CA ARG A 154 1.27 19.15 -0.28
C ARG A 154 1.07 18.24 -1.49
N LYS A 155 -0.09 17.56 -1.61
CA LYS A 155 -0.39 16.57 -2.66
C LYS A 155 0.59 15.39 -2.70
N LEU A 156 1.11 15.00 -1.54
CA LEU A 156 2.06 13.90 -1.37
C LEU A 156 1.47 12.70 -0.62
N LEU A 157 0.21 12.76 -0.22
CA LEU A 157 -0.53 11.60 0.26
C LEU A 157 -1.08 10.84 -0.95
N ALA A 158 -0.51 9.67 -1.24
CA ALA A 158 -0.80 8.94 -2.48
C ALA A 158 -2.07 8.09 -2.41
N ARG A 159 -2.25 7.37 -1.31
CA ARG A 159 -3.41 6.50 -1.00
C ARG A 159 -3.32 5.94 0.42
N PHE A 160 -4.45 5.43 0.90
CA PHE A 160 -4.52 4.55 2.05
C PHE A 160 -4.78 3.11 1.64
N VAL A 161 -4.22 2.24 2.45
CA VAL A 161 -4.29 0.81 2.30
C VAL A 161 -4.75 0.25 3.65
N ILE A 162 -5.73 -0.65 3.62
CA ILE A 162 -6.16 -1.43 4.78
C ILE A 162 -5.87 -2.90 4.50
N ASP A 163 -4.84 -3.43 5.16
CA ASP A 163 -4.47 -4.84 5.12
C ASP A 163 -5.22 -5.64 6.19
N GLU A 164 -5.54 -6.89 5.89
CA GLU A 164 -6.36 -7.76 6.74
C GLU A 164 -7.67 -7.09 7.20
N CYS A 165 -8.37 -6.40 6.29
CA CYS A 165 -9.57 -5.62 6.64
C CYS A 165 -10.75 -6.48 7.13
N HIS A 166 -10.64 -7.81 7.03
CA HIS A 166 -11.54 -8.73 7.70
C HIS A 166 -11.54 -8.55 9.22
N CYS A 167 -10.46 -8.03 9.81
CA CYS A 167 -10.40 -7.66 11.22
C CYS A 167 -11.34 -6.49 11.58
N VAL A 168 -11.87 -5.76 10.60
CA VAL A 168 -12.82 -4.63 10.81
C VAL A 168 -14.28 -5.13 10.80
N SER A 169 -14.54 -6.38 10.42
CA SER A 169 -15.87 -6.99 10.40
C SER A 169 -15.91 -8.25 11.26
N GLU A 170 -17.00 -8.52 11.99
CA GLU A 170 -17.25 -9.78 12.74
C GLU A 170 -17.31 -11.06 11.86
N TRP A 171 -16.90 -10.98 10.60
CA TRP A 171 -17.13 -11.99 9.57
C TRP A 171 -15.79 -12.61 9.19
N GLY A 172 -15.46 -13.71 9.86
CA GLY A 172 -14.15 -14.35 9.79
C GLY A 172 -13.77 -14.97 8.43
N MET A 173 -12.47 -15.30 8.36
CA MET A 173 -11.80 -16.26 7.47
C MET A 173 -11.49 -15.87 6.01
N PHE A 174 -11.34 -14.59 5.68
CA PHE A 174 -10.70 -14.18 4.41
C PHE A 174 -9.81 -12.96 4.61
N SER A 175 -8.57 -12.94 4.09
CA SER A 175 -7.74 -11.73 4.08
C SER A 175 -8.24 -10.77 3.00
N ILE A 176 -9.04 -9.79 3.40
CA ILE A 176 -9.63 -8.76 2.55
C ILE A 176 -8.76 -7.50 2.60
N PHE A 177 -8.64 -6.78 1.48
CA PHE A 177 -7.87 -5.54 1.40
C PHE A 177 -8.69 -4.39 0.79
N PHE A 178 -8.64 -3.21 1.41
CA PHE A 178 -9.32 -1.99 0.95
C PHE A 178 -8.25 -0.95 0.56
N CYS A 179 -8.31 -0.47 -0.68
CA CYS A 179 -7.53 0.66 -1.15
C CYS A 179 -8.49 1.86 -1.28
N ILE A 180 -8.21 2.95 -0.56
CA ILE A 180 -8.91 4.25 -0.62
C ILE A 180 -7.91 5.31 -1.08
#